data_AF-A0A821ULK3-F1
#
_entry.id   AF-A0A821ULK3-F1
#
_cell.length_a   1.000
_cell.length_b   1.000
_cell.length_c   1.000
_cell.angle_alpha   90.00
_cell.angle_beta   90.00
_cell.angle_gamma   90.00
#
_symmetry.space_group_name_H-M   'P 1'
#
loop_
_entity.id
_entity.type
_entity.pdbx_description
1 polymer ?
#
loop_
_entity_poly.entity_id
_entity_poly.type
_entity_poly.pdbx_seq_one_letter_code
_entity_poly.pdbx_strand_id
1 'polypeptide(L)'
;MSLIASNREGSENVRQANGKFAFLTESVFNEYANERLPCDTMRIGKNLNTKSYGITIPLGSDLREAISRAVLELKENGFLERLKQKWYYERSECTNFGTKEFKRTRTLNLLNVASMLYIL
;
A
#
# COMPACT_ATOMS: atom_id res chain seq x y z
N MET A 1 -4.55 -20.73 10.85
CA MET A 1 -4.51 -19.34 10.35
C MET A 1 -4.55 -18.44 11.56
N SER A 2 -3.44 -17.80 11.93
CA SER A 2 -3.40 -16.92 13.12
C SER A 2 -4.01 -15.57 12.75
N LEU A 3 -4.99 -15.12 13.53
CA LEU A 3 -5.60 -13.81 13.35
C LEU A 3 -4.77 -12.78 14.12
N ILE A 4 -4.34 -11.73 13.41
CA ILE A 4 -3.56 -10.63 13.97
C ILE A 4 -4.54 -9.60 14.56
N ALA A 5 -4.24 -9.04 15.73
CA ALA A 5 -5.18 -8.17 16.43
C ALA A 5 -5.29 -6.78 15.81
N SER A 6 -4.26 -6.30 15.11
CA SER A 6 -4.26 -4.97 14.48
C SER A 6 -3.45 -4.90 13.18
N ASN A 7 -3.79 -3.91 12.35
CA ASN A 7 -3.02 -3.60 11.14
C ASN A 7 -1.56 -3.22 11.44
N ARG A 8 -1.30 -2.51 12.55
CA ARG A 8 0.05 -2.12 12.97
C ARG A 8 0.92 -3.34 13.28
N GLU A 9 0.39 -4.24 14.10
CA GLU A 9 1.05 -5.51 14.43
C GLU A 9 1.30 -6.35 13.18
N GLY A 10 0.34 -6.39 12.25
CA GLY A 10 0.50 -7.09 10.98
C GLY A 10 1.64 -6.55 10.13
N SER A 11 1.76 -5.21 10.03
CA SER A 11 2.88 -4.55 9.34
C SER A 11 4.22 -4.82 10.02
N GLU A 12 4.29 -4.77 11.34
CA GLU A 12 5.52 -5.05 12.10
C GLU A 12 5.98 -6.51 11.91
N ASN A 13 5.04 -7.46 11.92
CA ASN A 13 5.34 -8.88 11.69
C ASN A 13 5.91 -9.12 10.28
N VAL A 14 5.40 -8.42 9.26
CA VAL A 14 5.97 -8.48 7.89
C VAL A 14 7.42 -7.99 7.88
N ARG A 15 7.72 -6.87 8.55
CA ARG A 15 9.08 -6.30 8.61
C ARG A 15 10.07 -7.23 9.31
N GLN A 16 9.66 -7.86 10.42
CA GLN A 16 10.53 -8.73 11.21
C GLN A 16 10.78 -10.10 10.57
N ALA A 17 9.85 -10.57 9.73
CA ALA A 17 9.91 -11.91 9.15
C ALA A 17 10.90 -12.07 7.98
N ASN A 18 11.57 -10.99 7.54
CA ASN A 18 12.57 -11.03 6.45
C ASN A 18 12.08 -11.77 5.19
N GLY A 19 10.85 -11.47 4.75
CA GLY A 19 10.25 -12.05 3.54
C GLY A 19 9.61 -13.43 3.71
N LYS A 20 9.58 -14.00 4.91
CA LYS A 20 8.94 -15.31 5.20
C LYS A 20 7.48 -15.20 5.62
N PHE A 21 6.96 -13.98 5.71
CA PHE A 21 5.59 -13.70 6.13
C PHE A 21 4.95 -12.68 5.18
N ALA A 22 3.67 -12.90 4.87
CA ALA A 22 2.85 -11.98 4.11
C ALA A 22 1.59 -11.66 4.92
N PHE A 23 1.21 -10.38 4.93
CA PHE A 23 0.02 -9.92 5.64
C PHE A 23 -1.07 -9.54 4.64
N LEU A 24 -2.23 -10.17 4.75
CA LEU A 24 -3.42 -9.81 4.00
C LEU A 24 -4.20 -8.74 4.76
N THR A 25 -4.38 -7.59 4.13
CA THR A 25 -5.09 -6.43 4.69
C THR A 25 -5.87 -5.73 3.59
N GLU A 26 -6.69 -4.74 3.98
CA GLU A 26 -7.48 -3.95 3.05
C GLU A 26 -6.56 -3.13 2.13
N SER A 27 -6.97 -2.96 0.87
CA SER A 27 -6.18 -2.27 -0.14
C SER A 27 -5.85 -0.83 0.25
N VAL A 28 -6.78 -0.17 0.95
CA VAL A 28 -6.65 1.21 1.44
C VAL A 28 -5.52 1.32 2.46
N PHE A 29 -5.45 0.41 3.43
CA PHE A 29 -4.35 0.39 4.39
C PHE A 29 -3.02 -0.01 3.72
N ASN A 30 -3.04 -0.97 2.80
CA ASN A 30 -1.84 -1.40 2.08
C ASN A 30 -1.21 -0.25 1.28
N GLU A 31 -2.03 0.47 0.51
CA GLU A 31 -1.59 1.62 -0.29
C GLU A 31 -1.04 2.73 0.60
N TYR A 32 -1.73 3.05 1.70
CA TYR A 32 -1.25 4.03 2.66
C TYR A 32 0.09 3.63 3.30
N ALA A 33 0.23 2.37 3.75
CA ALA A 33 1.42 1.89 4.45
C ALA A 33 2.68 1.90 3.58
N ASN A 34 2.54 1.65 2.26
CA ASN A 34 3.66 1.70 1.32
C ASN A 34 4.24 3.10 1.13
N GLU A 35 3.47 4.14 1.44
CA GLU A 35 3.87 5.55 1.35
C GLU A 35 4.41 6.11 2.68
N ARG A 36 4.66 5.25 3.67
CA ARG A 36 5.16 5.60 5.01
C ARG A 36 6.55 5.03 5.27
N LEU A 37 7.30 5.69 6.13
CA LEU A 37 8.63 5.22 6.51
C LEU A 37 8.59 3.84 7.20
N PRO A 38 9.63 3.01 7.00
CA PRO A 38 10.84 3.26 6.21
C PRO A 38 10.74 2.82 4.74
N CYS A 39 9.54 2.84 4.15
CA CYS A 39 9.30 2.51 2.73
C CYS A 39 9.75 1.08 2.36
N ASP A 40 9.54 0.15 3.28
CA ASP A 40 10.01 -1.24 3.21
C ASP A 40 8.90 -2.26 2.92
N THR A 41 7.67 -1.77 2.70
CA THR A 41 6.52 -2.58 2.31
C THR A 41 6.19 -2.37 0.84
N MET A 42 5.58 -3.38 0.21
CA MET A 42 5.06 -3.27 -1.15
C MET A 42 3.78 -4.09 -1.32
N ARG A 43 2.88 -3.61 -2.18
CA ARG A 43 1.73 -4.40 -2.63
C ARG A 43 2.17 -5.44 -3.64
N ILE A 44 1.73 -6.69 -3.45
CA ILE A 44 1.91 -7.76 -4.43
C ILE A 44 0.55 -8.14 -5.01
N GLY A 45 0.44 -8.15 -6.34
CA GLY A 45 -0.77 -8.59 -7.04
C GLY A 45 -1.93 -7.58 -7.06
N LYS A 46 -3.13 -8.13 -7.32
CA LYS A 46 -4.41 -7.40 -7.41
C LYS A 46 -5.26 -7.65 -6.16
N ASN A 47 -6.29 -6.84 -5.97
CA ASN A 47 -7.24 -7.03 -4.88
C ASN A 47 -8.02 -8.35 -5.05
N LEU A 48 -8.22 -9.07 -3.95
CA LEU A 48 -8.98 -10.33 -3.94
C LEU A 48 -10.49 -10.11 -4.09
N ASN A 49 -10.97 -8.95 -3.68
CA ASN A 49 -12.37 -8.54 -3.77
C ASN A 49 -12.46 -7.01 -3.95
N THR A 50 -13.67 -6.54 -4.20
CA THR A 50 -13.99 -5.11 -4.24
C THR A 50 -14.86 -4.79 -3.03
N LYS A 51 -14.31 -4.04 -2.09
CA LYS A 51 -15.01 -3.51 -0.92
C LYS A 51 -14.91 -1.99 -0.93
N SER A 52 -15.92 -1.33 -0.36
CA SER A 52 -15.99 0.13 -0.24
C SER A 52 -16.42 0.53 1.16
N TYR A 53 -15.96 1.71 1.60
CA TYR A 53 -16.45 2.34 2.83
C TYR A 53 -17.68 3.19 2.54
N GLY A 54 -18.56 3.31 3.53
CA GLY A 54 -19.74 4.16 3.49
C GLY A 54 -19.94 4.85 4.83
N ILE A 55 -20.65 5.98 4.80
CA ILE A 55 -21.07 6.71 6.01
C ILE A 55 -22.37 6.06 6.50
N THR A 56 -22.38 5.59 7.74
CA THR A 56 -23.57 4.98 8.35
C THR A 56 -24.35 6.02 9.13
N ILE A 57 -25.68 5.97 9.00
CA ILE A 57 -26.62 6.91 9.61
C ILE A 57 -27.73 6.09 10.27
N PRO A 58 -28.22 6.49 11.47
CA PRO A 58 -29.34 5.81 12.11
C PRO A 58 -30.56 5.70 11.20
N LEU A 59 -31.26 4.57 11.31
CA LEU A 59 -32.49 4.34 10.56
C LEU A 59 -33.54 5.41 10.96
N GLY A 60 -34.20 6.01 9.96
CA GLY A 60 -35.19 7.06 10.18
C GLY A 60 -34.63 8.47 10.37
N SER A 61 -33.32 8.69 10.28
CA SER A 61 -32.76 10.04 10.33
C SER A 61 -33.04 10.84 9.05
N ASP A 62 -33.54 12.06 9.22
CA ASP A 62 -33.75 13.03 8.14
C ASP A 62 -32.45 13.44 7.42
N LEU A 63 -31.29 13.21 8.05
CA LEU A 63 -29.98 13.51 7.47
C LEU A 63 -29.57 12.52 6.38
N ARG A 64 -30.20 11.35 6.31
CA ARG A 64 -29.80 10.28 5.38
C ARG A 64 -29.72 10.76 3.94
N GLU A 65 -30.76 11.45 3.49
CA GLU A 65 -30.86 11.89 2.10
C GLU A 65 -29.91 13.06 1.80
N ALA A 66 -29.84 14.03 2.73
CA ALA A 66 -28.96 15.18 2.61
C ALA A 66 -27.47 14.77 2.55
N ILE A 67 -27.03 13.89 3.45
CA ILE A 67 -25.65 13.38 3.46
C ILE A 67 -25.37 12.56 2.20
N SER A 68 -26.31 11.70 1.77
CA SER A 68 -26.11 10.90 0.55
C SER A 68 -25.91 11.79 -0.69
N ARG A 69 -26.72 12.85 -0.84
CA ARG A 69 -26.55 13.83 -1.92
C ARG A 69 -25.20 14.54 -1.84
N ALA A 70 -24.82 15.03 -0.66
CA ALA A 70 -23.55 15.73 -0.49
C ALA A 70 -22.34 14.83 -0.84
N VAL A 71 -22.36 13.55 -0.44
CA VAL A 71 -21.29 12.60 -0.79
C VAL A 71 -21.23 12.36 -2.30
N LEU A 72 -22.37 12.27 -2.99
CA LEU A 72 -22.40 12.15 -4.45
C LEU A 72 -21.80 13.38 -5.13
N GLU A 73 -22.18 14.58 -4.70
CA GLU A 73 -21.63 15.83 -5.24
C GLU A 73 -20.11 15.92 -5.06
N LEU A 74 -19.60 15.59 -3.86
CA LEU A 74 -18.16 15.56 -3.57
C LEU A 74 -17.41 14.49 -4.38
N LYS A 75 -18.09 13.42 -4.78
CA LYS A 75 -17.51 12.39 -5.65
C LYS A 75 -17.48 12.87 -7.09
N GLU A 76 -18.59 13.41 -7.60
CA GLU A 76 -18.76 13.87 -8.98
C GLU A 76 -17.85 15.05 -9.32
N ASN A 77 -17.67 15.99 -8.39
CA ASN A 77 -16.76 17.11 -8.55
C ASN A 77 -15.27 16.76 -8.31
N GLY A 78 -14.98 15.48 -8.05
CA GLY A 78 -13.63 14.94 -7.85
C GLY A 78 -12.96 15.35 -6.53
N PHE A 79 -13.68 15.95 -5.59
CA PHE A 79 -13.11 16.37 -4.31
C PHE A 79 -12.57 15.20 -3.49
N LEU A 80 -13.31 14.07 -3.48
CA LEU A 80 -12.85 12.86 -2.79
C LEU A 80 -11.55 12.30 -3.39
N GLU A 81 -11.39 12.36 -4.71
CA GLU A 81 -10.15 11.93 -5.38
C GLU A 81 -8.98 12.86 -5.02
N ARG A 82 -9.20 14.18 -5.03
CA ARG A 82 -8.18 15.16 -4.58
C ARG A 82 -7.78 14.92 -3.13
N LEU A 83 -8.73 14.60 -2.25
CA LEU A 83 -8.43 14.23 -0.87
C LEU A 83 -7.58 12.96 -0.80
N LYS A 84 -7.91 11.93 -1.57
CA LYS A 84 -7.08 10.71 -1.65
C LYS A 84 -5.65 11.06 -2.07
N GLN A 85 -5.50 11.80 -3.17
CA GLN A 85 -4.19 12.22 -3.67
C GLN A 85 -3.36 12.94 -2.62
N LYS A 86 -3.98 13.92 -1.96
CA LYS A 86 -3.36 14.71 -0.90
C LYS A 86 -2.86 13.87 0.28
N TRP A 87 -3.68 12.96 0.77
CA TRP A 87 -3.38 12.21 1.99
C TRP A 87 -2.51 10.97 1.77
N TYR A 88 -2.52 10.42 0.56
CA TYR A 88 -1.79 9.19 0.23
C TYR A 88 -0.45 9.50 -0.41
N TYR A 89 -0.40 10.36 -1.43
CA TYR A 89 0.81 10.52 -2.24
C TYR A 89 1.48 11.89 -2.05
N GLU A 90 0.74 13.01 -2.02
CA GLU A 90 1.36 14.33 -1.80
C GLU A 90 2.00 14.44 -0.41
N ARG A 91 1.46 13.72 0.56
CA ARG A 91 1.98 13.58 1.93
C ARG A 91 2.69 12.25 2.18
N SER A 92 3.14 11.61 1.10
CA SER A 92 4.00 10.43 1.20
C SER A 92 5.34 10.83 1.81
N GLU A 93 5.81 10.01 2.73
CA GLU A 93 7.14 10.15 3.34
C GLU A 93 8.22 9.47 2.48
N CYS A 94 7.80 8.73 1.45
CA CYS A 94 8.65 7.93 0.57
C CYS A 94 9.06 8.67 -0.73
N THR A 95 8.57 9.88 -0.95
CA THR A 95 8.84 10.72 -2.14
C THR A 95 10.33 11.04 -2.36
N ASN A 96 11.13 11.10 -1.29
CA ASN A 96 12.60 11.28 -1.36
C ASN A 96 13.39 9.96 -1.27
N PHE A 97 12.72 8.82 -1.08
CA PHE A 97 13.36 7.50 -1.16
C PHE A 97 13.45 7.01 -2.63
N GLY A 98 12.87 7.76 -3.57
CA GLY A 98 12.97 7.57 -5.02
C GLY A 98 14.32 7.94 -5.66
N THR A 99 15.33 8.33 -4.88
CA THR A 99 16.75 8.25 -5.31
C THR A 99 17.56 7.30 -4.44
N LYS A 100 16.92 6.35 -3.75
CA LYS A 100 17.50 5.00 -3.80
C LYS A 100 17.19 4.52 -5.19
N GLU A 101 18.11 4.85 -6.10
CA GLU A 101 18.55 3.91 -7.11
C GLU A 101 18.15 2.52 -6.62
N PHE A 102 17.26 1.86 -7.35
CA PHE A 102 17.46 0.45 -7.57
C PHE A 102 18.81 0.34 -8.30
N LYS A 103 19.89 0.68 -7.58
CA LYS A 103 21.21 0.18 -7.76
C LYS A 103 20.91 -1.29 -7.53
N ARG A 104 20.59 -1.93 -8.66
CA ARG A 104 21.40 -3.04 -9.09
C ARG A 104 22.87 -2.64 -8.88
N THR A 105 23.33 -2.57 -7.64
CA THR A 105 24.59 -3.16 -7.28
C THR A 105 24.39 -4.64 -7.56
N ARG A 106 24.40 -4.98 -8.86
CA ARG A 106 25.08 -6.17 -9.33
C ARG A 106 26.54 -5.89 -8.97
N THR A 107 26.89 -6.02 -7.70
CA THR A 107 28.27 -6.22 -7.31
C THR A 107 28.68 -7.48 -8.05
N LEU A 108 29.52 -7.30 -9.06
CA LEU A 108 30.22 -8.36 -9.75
C LEU A 108 31.18 -8.98 -8.73
N ASN A 109 30.67 -9.91 -7.93
CA ASN A 109 31.55 -10.81 -7.20
C ASN A 109 32.22 -11.72 -8.23
N LEU A 110 33.50 -12.02 -8.01
CA LEU A 110 34.34 -12.87 -8.87
C LEU A 110 33.69 -14.23 -9.21
N LEU A 111 32.69 -14.65 -8.41
CA LEU A 111 31.85 -15.84 -8.62
C LEU A 111 30.93 -15.78 -9.86
N ASN A 112 30.68 -14.60 -10.43
CA ASN A 112 29.87 -14.42 -11.65
C ASN A 112 30.71 -14.42 -12.94
N VAL A 113 32.03 -14.58 -12.84
CA VAL A 113 32.97 -14.67 -13.99
C VAL A 113 33.66 -16.04 -13.97
N ALA A 114 32.87 -17.11 -13.84
CA ALA A 114 33.36 -18.49 -13.85
C ALA A 114 32.60 -19.36 -14.88
N SER A 115 32.26 -18.80 -16.04
CA SER A 115 31.67 -19.53 -17.17
C SER A 115 32.06 -18.76 -18.43
N MET A 116 32.83 -19.24 -19.40
CA MET A 116 33.29 -20.57 -19.80
C MET A 116 34.56 -20.37 -20.64
N LEU A 117 35.59 -21.17 -20.40
CA LEU A 117 36.60 -21.49 -21.40
C LEU A 117 36.72 -23.00 -21.39
N TYR A 118 36.25 -23.64 -22.46
CA TYR A 118 36.67 -25.00 -22.80
C TYR A 118 36.94 -25.03 -24.30
N ILE A 119 38.12 -25.53 -24.64
CA ILE A 119 38.61 -25.78 -26.00
C ILE A 119 38.61 -27.31 -26.17
N LEU A 120 38.03 -27.79 -27.28
CA LEU A 120 38.54 -28.92 -28.07
C LEU A 120 38.36 -28.56 -29.54
#